data_AF-A0A7X0A3W1-F1
#
_entry.id   AF-A0A7X0A3W1-F1
#
_cell.length_a   1.000
_cell.length_b   1.000
_cell.length_c   1.000
_cell.angle_alpha   90.00
_cell.angle_beta   90.00
_cell.angle_gamma   90.00
#
_symmetry.space_group_name_H-M   'P 1'
#
loop_
_entity.id
_entity.type
_entity.pdbx_description
1 polymer ?
#
loop_
_entity_poly.entity_id
_entity_poly.type
_entity_poly.pdbx_seq_one_letter_code
_entity_poly.pdbx_strand_id
1 'polypeptide(L)'
;MNLVNTFEYKYERLESSELIAIVHNSRNFQPLAVETAYIELQRRILQPEQLKAVNDDFNLYLKRKVTQQTLELSTPRPAPVKKAPVKQEFFSALRVINTVTLTVLAVYIITLIQGDTVVLHMITQSSSYRPSFIFIVVPYLMLPFGAIGFGLRRQLGWIMLAWAVMYNALKQAYFFSKDIEVKLSPHSGDIISTDDIIRNTIVISFFVLISVMVCLPGIRAKMKTSVVTMLLTMIAAAGFLALQVTKVI
;
A
#
# COMPACT_ATOMS: atom_id res chain seq x y z
N MET A 1 -8.43 -8.10 -22.33
CA MET A 1 -9.60 -7.96 -23.22
C MET A 1 -9.11 -7.30 -24.50
N ASN A 2 -9.12 -8.05 -25.61
CA ASN A 2 -8.41 -7.75 -26.84
C ASN A 2 -9.08 -6.62 -27.65
N LEU A 3 -8.47 -5.44 -27.69
CA LEU A 3 -8.86 -4.32 -28.58
C LEU A 3 -8.57 -4.59 -30.06
N VAL A 4 -7.86 -5.68 -30.37
CA VAL A 4 -7.47 -6.06 -31.74
C VAL A 4 -8.69 -6.54 -32.55
N ASN A 5 -9.70 -7.13 -31.90
CA ASN A 5 -10.86 -7.73 -32.60
C ASN A 5 -12.03 -6.78 -32.88
N THR A 6 -11.97 -5.50 -32.51
CA THR A 6 -13.11 -4.59 -32.71
C THR A 6 -13.04 -3.80 -34.03
N PHE A 7 -11.85 -3.63 -34.60
CA PHE A 7 -11.66 -2.86 -35.84
C PHE A 7 -11.91 -3.69 -37.09
N GLU A 8 -11.34 -4.89 -37.22
CA GLU A 8 -11.48 -5.71 -38.44
C GLU A 8 -12.95 -6.00 -38.80
N TYR A 9 -13.76 -6.43 -37.82
CA TYR A 9 -15.20 -6.71 -38.02
C TYR A 9 -16.03 -5.49 -38.44
N LYS A 10 -15.59 -4.28 -38.08
CA LYS A 10 -16.31 -3.06 -38.43
C LYS A 10 -16.05 -2.66 -39.89
N TYR A 11 -14.84 -2.89 -40.40
CA TYR A 11 -14.41 -2.47 -41.74
C TYR A 11 -14.80 -3.47 -42.82
N GLU A 12 -14.94 -4.75 -42.46
CA GLU A 12 -15.50 -5.78 -43.35
C GLU A 12 -16.92 -5.44 -43.81
N ARG A 13 -17.71 -4.76 -42.96
CA ARG A 13 -19.10 -4.37 -43.23
C ARG A 13 -19.27 -3.04 -43.97
N LEU A 14 -18.19 -2.27 -44.14
CA LEU A 14 -18.26 -0.97 -44.83
C LEU A 14 -18.31 -1.15 -46.34
N GLU A 15 -18.94 -0.21 -47.04
CA GLU A 15 -18.95 -0.20 -48.50
C GLU A 15 -17.57 0.19 -49.05
N SER A 16 -17.24 -0.27 -50.27
CA SER A 16 -15.95 0.04 -50.90
C SER A 16 -15.73 1.55 -51.08
N SER A 17 -16.79 2.32 -51.31
CA SER A 17 -16.78 3.79 -51.38
C SER A 17 -16.32 4.43 -50.06
N GLU A 18 -16.81 3.92 -48.93
CA GLU A 18 -16.46 4.39 -47.59
C GLU A 18 -15.02 4.03 -47.22
N LEU A 19 -14.58 2.82 -47.57
CA LEU A 19 -13.20 2.38 -47.37
C LEU A 19 -12.23 3.24 -48.20
N ILE A 20 -12.58 3.58 -49.45
CA ILE A 20 -11.79 4.47 -50.31
C ILE A 20 -11.72 5.87 -49.70
N ALA A 21 -12.83 6.40 -49.16
CA ALA A 21 -12.85 7.71 -48.51
C ALA A 21 -11.92 7.78 -47.29
N ILE A 22 -11.78 6.67 -46.54
CA ILE A 22 -10.87 6.58 -45.39
C ILE A 22 -9.40 6.63 -45.86
N VAL A 23 -9.05 5.92 -46.94
CA VAL A 23 -7.70 5.93 -47.50
C VAL A 23 -7.37 7.30 -48.11
N HIS A 24 -8.30 7.89 -48.86
CA HIS A 24 -8.13 9.21 -49.48
C HIS A 24 -7.97 10.32 -48.42
N ASN A 25 -8.74 10.25 -47.34
CA ASN A 25 -8.69 11.22 -46.25
C ASN A 25 -7.82 10.77 -45.07
N SER A 26 -6.67 10.15 -45.37
CA SER A 26 -5.77 9.55 -44.39
C SER A 26 -5.31 10.48 -43.25
N ARG A 27 -5.49 11.80 -43.39
CA ARG A 27 -5.13 12.82 -42.39
C ARG A 27 -6.12 12.91 -41.23
N ASN A 28 -7.39 12.61 -41.49
CA ASN A 28 -8.47 12.75 -40.51
C ASN A 28 -8.79 11.45 -39.78
N PHE A 29 -8.15 10.35 -40.17
CA PHE A 29 -8.36 9.02 -39.61
C PHE A 29 -7.11 8.53 -38.87
N GLN A 30 -7.33 7.66 -37.87
CA GLN A 30 -6.23 7.03 -37.15
C GLN A 30 -5.40 6.13 -38.10
N PRO A 31 -4.07 6.02 -37.93
CA PRO A 31 -3.22 5.18 -38.78
C PRO A 31 -3.73 3.74 -38.96
N LEU A 32 -4.18 3.12 -37.87
CA LEU A 32 -4.71 1.77 -37.87
C LEU A 32 -5.98 1.63 -38.74
N ALA A 33 -6.82 2.67 -38.76
CA ALA A 33 -8.04 2.70 -39.59
C ALA A 33 -7.70 2.77 -41.09
N VAL A 34 -6.67 3.55 -41.46
CA VAL A 34 -6.22 3.68 -42.85
C VAL A 34 -5.59 2.38 -43.35
N GLU A 35 -4.75 1.73 -42.52
CA GLU A 35 -4.12 0.45 -42.85
C GLU A 35 -5.15 -0.68 -42.97
N THR A 36 -6.10 -0.75 -42.03
CA THR A 36 -7.17 -1.76 -42.07
C THR A 36 -8.09 -1.56 -43.28
N ALA A 37 -8.46 -0.32 -43.61
CA ALA A 37 -9.26 -0.02 -44.80
C ALA A 37 -8.57 -0.42 -46.11
N TYR A 38 -7.26 -0.18 -46.21
CA TYR A 38 -6.46 -0.59 -47.36
C TYR A 38 -6.38 -2.11 -47.51
N ILE A 39 -6.16 -2.85 -46.42
CA ILE A 39 -6.13 -4.32 -46.42
C ILE A 39 -7.48 -4.89 -46.87
N GLU A 40 -8.59 -4.34 -46.37
CA GLU A 40 -9.93 -4.75 -46.78
C GLU A 40 -10.22 -4.42 -48.25
N LEU A 41 -9.71 -3.29 -48.78
CA LEU A 41 -9.81 -2.96 -50.20
C LEU A 41 -9.00 -3.92 -51.09
N GLN A 42 -7.83 -4.37 -50.64
CA GLN A 42 -7.03 -5.37 -51.38
C GLN A 42 -7.70 -6.74 -51.45
N ARG A 43 -8.55 -7.08 -50.47
CA ARG A 43 -9.33 -8.33 -50.47
C ARG A 43 -10.54 -8.28 -51.40
N ARG A 44 -10.92 -7.09 -51.88
CA ARG A 44 -12.09 -6.87 -52.74
C ARG A 44 -11.68 -6.74 -54.20
N ILE A 45 -12.59 -7.16 -55.09
CA ILE A 45 -12.41 -6.99 -56.54
C ILE A 45 -12.80 -5.55 -56.88
N LEU A 46 -11.79 -4.69 -57.08
CA LEU A 46 -11.94 -3.29 -57.50
C LEU A 46 -11.64 -3.14 -58.98
N GLN A 47 -12.18 -2.09 -59.61
CA GLN A 47 -11.79 -1.75 -60.97
C GLN A 47 -10.32 -1.29 -61.02
N PRO A 48 -9.58 -1.57 -62.12
CA PRO A 48 -8.14 -1.26 -62.23
C PRO A 48 -7.81 0.22 -61.97
N GLU A 49 -8.70 1.12 -62.41
CA GLU A 49 -8.54 2.57 -62.23
C GLU A 49 -8.68 2.99 -60.76
N GLN A 50 -9.63 2.38 -60.04
CA GLN A 50 -9.85 2.63 -58.61
C GLN A 50 -8.71 2.06 -57.76
N LEU A 51 -8.22 0.87 -58.12
CA LEU A 51 -7.08 0.25 -57.45
C LEU A 51 -5.82 1.11 -57.57
N LYS A 52 -5.59 1.70 -58.75
CA LYS A 52 -4.46 2.61 -58.97
C LYS A 52 -4.55 3.86 -58.09
N ALA A 53 -5.72 4.50 -58.04
CA ALA A 53 -5.94 5.68 -57.21
C ALA A 53 -5.74 5.40 -55.71
N VAL A 54 -6.29 4.28 -55.21
CA VAL A 54 -6.12 3.86 -53.81
C VAL A 54 -4.65 3.57 -53.48
N ASN A 55 -3.92 2.91 -54.39
CA ASN A 55 -2.50 2.63 -54.20
C ASN A 55 -1.66 3.92 -54.18
N ASP A 56 -1.96 4.87 -55.06
CA ASP A 56 -1.24 6.15 -55.12
C ASP A 56 -1.46 6.95 -53.83
N ASP A 57 -2.71 7.02 -53.33
CA ASP A 57 -3.04 7.69 -52.07
C ASP A 57 -2.40 7.00 -50.85
N PHE A 58 -2.42 5.66 -50.81
CA PHE A 58 -1.78 4.90 -49.73
C PHE A 58 -0.25 5.04 -49.75
N ASN A 59 0.37 5.05 -50.93
CA ASN A 59 1.81 5.31 -51.08
C ASN A 59 2.19 6.72 -50.60
N LEU A 60 1.32 7.70 -50.84
CA LEU A 60 1.49 9.06 -50.36
C LEU A 60 1.39 9.12 -48.82
N TYR A 61 0.44 8.38 -48.23
CA TYR A 61 0.36 8.17 -46.79
C TYR A 61 1.65 7.54 -46.22
N LEU A 62 2.16 6.47 -46.81
CA LEU A 62 3.39 5.80 -46.37
C LEU A 62 4.60 6.73 -46.41
N LYS A 63 4.78 7.48 -47.50
CA LYS A 63 5.86 8.48 -47.60
C LYS A 63 5.79 9.50 -46.47
N ARG A 64 4.59 10.01 -46.14
CA ARG A 64 4.39 10.95 -45.03
C ARG A 64 4.71 10.33 -43.67
N LYS A 65 4.28 9.08 -43.44
CA LYS A 65 4.57 8.34 -42.19
C LYS A 65 6.07 8.15 -41.99
N VAL A 66 6.79 7.78 -43.05
CA VAL A 66 8.26 7.65 -43.03
C VAL A 66 8.91 9.01 -42.79
N THR A 67 8.52 10.07 -43.50
CA THR A 67 9.08 11.41 -43.28
C THR A 67 8.85 11.91 -41.86
N GLN A 68 7.67 11.66 -41.27
CA GLN A 68 7.38 11.98 -39.88
C GLN A 68 8.25 11.19 -38.90
N GLN A 69 8.40 9.88 -39.10
CA GLN A 69 9.29 9.05 -38.27
C GLN A 69 10.75 9.52 -38.36
N THR A 70 11.24 9.84 -39.55
CA THR A 70 12.59 10.38 -39.75
C THR A 70 12.75 11.75 -39.10
N LEU A 71 11.74 12.62 -39.15
CA LEU A 71 11.73 13.90 -38.41
C LEU A 71 11.74 13.70 -36.90
N GLU A 72 10.98 12.74 -36.36
CA GLU A 72 10.98 12.38 -34.94
C GLU A 72 12.31 11.77 -34.47
N LEU A 73 13.04 11.09 -35.36
CA LEU A 73 14.38 10.54 -35.11
C LEU A 73 15.49 11.60 -35.24
N SER A 74 15.29 12.63 -36.08
CA SER A 74 16.32 13.63 -36.42
C SER A 74 16.25 14.90 -35.57
N THR A 75 15.10 15.18 -34.95
CA THR A 75 15.02 16.20 -33.89
C THR A 75 15.25 15.52 -32.55
N PRO A 76 16.26 15.95 -31.75
CA PRO A 76 16.34 15.51 -30.37
C PRO A 76 15.15 16.12 -29.64
N ARG A 77 14.01 15.44 -29.67
CA ARG A 77 12.93 15.70 -28.73
C ARG A 77 13.61 15.64 -27.35
N PRO A 78 13.47 16.66 -26.48
CA PRO A 78 13.80 16.46 -25.08
C PRO A 78 13.01 15.21 -24.71
N ALA A 79 13.73 14.17 -24.27
CA ALA A 79 13.15 12.87 -24.01
C ALA A 79 11.80 13.12 -23.33
N PRO A 80 10.68 12.53 -23.78
CA PRO A 80 9.50 12.56 -22.96
C PRO A 80 10.01 12.07 -21.62
N VAL A 81 10.04 12.96 -20.64
CA VAL A 81 10.28 12.58 -19.26
C VAL A 81 9.21 11.53 -19.11
N LYS A 82 9.60 10.24 -19.21
CA LYS A 82 8.88 9.17 -18.56
C LYS A 82 8.70 9.80 -17.21
N LYS A 83 7.50 10.33 -16.94
CA LYS A 83 7.15 10.79 -15.61
C LYS A 83 7.37 9.50 -14.84
N ALA A 84 8.57 9.36 -14.29
CA ALA A 84 8.94 8.26 -13.42
C ALA A 84 7.76 8.25 -12.48
N PRO A 85 6.98 7.14 -12.45
CA PRO A 85 5.60 7.11 -11.98
C PRO A 85 5.57 8.03 -10.79
N VAL A 86 4.90 9.20 -10.95
CA VAL A 86 5.09 10.37 -10.08
C VAL A 86 5.25 9.78 -8.71
N LYS A 87 6.47 9.83 -8.16
CA LYS A 87 6.70 9.32 -6.82
C LYS A 87 5.76 10.19 -6.02
N GLN A 88 4.57 9.66 -5.77
CA GLN A 88 3.59 10.26 -4.93
C GLN A 88 4.34 10.28 -3.62
N GLU A 89 4.97 11.41 -3.31
CA GLU A 89 5.60 11.70 -2.04
C GLU A 89 4.52 11.82 -0.94
N PHE A 90 3.42 11.09 -1.08
CA PHE A 90 2.56 10.74 0.02
C PHE A 90 3.41 9.92 0.97
N PHE A 91 3.96 10.62 1.96
CA PHE A 91 4.79 10.08 3.03
C PHE A 91 5.88 9.13 2.51
N SER A 92 7.04 9.68 2.13
CA SER A 92 8.24 8.86 1.94
C SER A 92 8.34 7.84 3.07
N ALA A 93 8.39 6.54 2.76
CA ALA A 93 8.41 5.48 3.77
C ALA A 93 9.50 5.72 4.83
N LEU A 94 10.58 6.42 4.45
CA LEU A 94 11.61 6.90 5.35
C LEU A 94 11.09 7.86 6.43
N ARG A 95 10.27 8.85 6.03
CA ARG A 95 9.63 9.80 6.96
C ARG A 95 8.70 9.04 7.90
N VAL A 96 7.87 8.13 7.40
CA VAL A 96 6.97 7.33 8.28
C VAL A 96 7.77 6.49 9.26
N ILE A 97 8.85 5.83 8.82
CA ILE A 97 9.71 5.04 9.69
C ILE A 97 10.28 5.91 10.81
N ASN A 98 10.82 7.07 10.46
CA ASN A 98 11.40 8.00 11.43
C ASN A 98 10.33 8.56 12.38
N THR A 99 9.17 8.96 11.86
CA THR A 99 8.06 9.49 12.66
C THR A 99 7.56 8.44 13.64
N VAL A 100 7.27 7.22 13.19
CA VAL A 100 6.82 6.12 14.06
C VAL A 100 7.88 5.78 15.11
N THR A 101 9.16 5.74 14.73
CA THR A 101 10.24 5.48 15.69
C THR A 101 10.29 6.55 16.78
N LEU A 102 10.24 7.83 16.37
CA LEU A 102 10.33 8.95 17.29
C LEU A 102 9.10 9.04 18.18
N THR A 103 7.89 8.88 17.64
CA THR A 103 6.65 8.92 18.42
C THR A 103 6.58 7.79 19.44
N VAL A 104 6.92 6.56 19.06
CA VAL A 104 6.93 5.42 19.97
C VAL A 104 7.96 5.60 21.08
N LEU A 105 9.18 6.07 20.76
CA LEU A 105 10.20 6.36 21.76
C LEU A 105 9.81 7.51 22.67
N ALA A 106 9.24 8.58 22.12
CA ALA A 106 8.79 9.73 22.90
C ALA A 106 7.69 9.31 23.89
N VAL A 107 6.69 8.54 23.44
CA VAL A 107 5.64 8.01 24.32
C VAL A 107 6.25 7.13 25.41
N TYR A 108 7.18 6.23 25.06
CA TYR A 108 7.85 5.37 26.04
C TYR A 108 8.65 6.16 27.09
N ILE A 109 9.35 7.23 26.67
CA ILE A 109 10.09 8.11 27.59
C ILE A 109 9.12 8.89 28.50
N ILE A 110 8.03 9.40 27.95
CA ILE A 110 7.00 10.11 28.73
C ILE A 110 6.41 9.17 29.78
N THR A 111 6.07 7.93 29.41
CA THR A 111 5.54 6.94 30.37
C THR A 111 6.54 6.61 31.47
N LEU A 112 7.84 6.55 31.14
CA LEU A 112 8.90 6.37 32.13
C LEU A 112 8.99 7.55 33.11
N ILE A 113 8.94 8.78 32.62
CA ILE A 113 9.01 9.99 33.44
C ILE A 113 7.78 10.11 34.35
N GLN A 114 6.61 9.69 33.86
CA GLN A 114 5.35 9.69 34.61
C GLN A 114 5.27 8.63 35.73
N GLY A 115 6.33 7.85 35.94
CA GLY A 115 6.42 6.95 37.08
C GLY A 115 5.98 5.52 36.78
N ASP A 116 5.91 5.10 35.52
CA ASP A 116 5.78 3.68 35.15
C ASP A 116 7.10 2.91 35.36
N THR A 117 7.70 3.10 36.54
CA THR A 117 8.95 2.47 36.98
C THR A 117 8.71 1.13 37.67
N VAL A 118 7.45 0.73 37.85
CA VAL A 118 7.06 -0.56 38.44
C VAL A 118 7.70 -1.71 37.66
N VAL A 119 7.67 -1.65 36.33
CA VAL A 119 8.28 -2.69 35.48
C VAL A 119 9.80 -2.66 35.59
N LEU A 120 10.42 -1.48 35.67
CA LEU A 120 11.86 -1.35 35.93
C LEU A 120 12.26 -1.93 37.30
N HIS A 121 11.42 -1.74 38.32
CA HIS A 121 11.64 -2.29 39.65
C HIS A 121 11.50 -3.82 39.68
N MET A 122 10.54 -4.37 38.91
CA MET A 122 10.41 -5.82 38.72
C MET A 122 11.64 -6.43 38.02
N ILE A 123 12.26 -5.69 37.09
CA ILE A 123 13.50 -6.15 36.42
C ILE A 123 14.68 -6.14 37.40
N THR A 124 14.86 -5.05 38.16
CA THR A 124 16.01 -4.91 39.08
C THR A 124 15.91 -5.81 40.30
N GLN A 125 14.70 -6.12 40.77
CA GLN A 125 14.44 -7.03 41.89
C GLN A 125 13.81 -8.34 41.42
N SER A 126 14.25 -8.90 40.29
CA SER A 126 13.61 -10.09 39.69
C SER A 126 13.42 -11.31 40.61
N SER A 127 14.26 -11.47 41.65
CA SER A 127 14.17 -12.58 42.61
C SER A 127 12.96 -12.51 43.54
N SER A 128 12.33 -11.35 43.71
CA SER A 128 11.15 -11.17 44.57
C SER A 128 9.82 -11.37 43.83
N TYR A 129 9.84 -11.53 42.49
CA TYR A 129 8.64 -11.63 41.67
C TYR A 129 8.47 -13.04 41.08
N ARG A 130 7.21 -13.52 41.02
CA ARG A 130 6.88 -14.82 40.43
C ARG A 130 7.23 -14.83 38.93
N PRO A 131 7.67 -15.96 38.35
CA PRO A 131 8.07 -16.05 36.93
C PRO A 131 7.05 -15.50 35.91
N SER A 132 5.77 -15.39 36.29
CA SER A 132 4.72 -14.72 35.52
C SER A 132 4.98 -13.24 35.23
N PHE A 133 5.91 -12.58 35.94
CA PHE A 133 6.29 -11.18 35.66
C PHE A 133 6.87 -11.01 34.23
N ILE A 134 7.37 -12.10 33.62
CA ILE A 134 7.90 -12.08 32.25
C ILE A 134 6.86 -11.66 31.21
N PHE A 135 5.57 -11.95 31.46
CA PHE A 135 4.46 -11.53 30.61
C PHE A 135 4.23 -10.01 30.61
N ILE A 136 4.78 -9.30 31.61
CA ILE A 136 4.72 -7.85 31.72
C ILE A 136 6.00 -7.23 31.15
N VAL A 137 7.17 -7.77 31.51
CA VAL A 137 8.48 -7.24 31.13
C VAL A 137 8.78 -7.39 29.64
N VAL A 138 8.46 -8.53 29.02
CA VAL A 138 8.80 -8.78 27.61
C VAL A 138 8.13 -7.78 26.67
N PRO A 139 6.81 -7.54 26.73
CA PRO A 139 6.17 -6.52 25.90
C PRO A 139 6.67 -5.11 26.17
N TYR A 140 6.97 -4.80 27.43
CA TYR A 140 7.47 -3.50 27.83
C TYR A 140 8.84 -3.19 27.19
N LEU A 141 9.76 -4.16 27.19
CA LEU A 141 11.08 -4.01 26.56
C LEU A 141 11.03 -4.12 25.03
N MET A 142 10.12 -4.92 24.47
CA MET A 142 10.00 -5.05 23.02
C MET A 142 9.62 -3.75 22.32
N LEU A 143 8.96 -2.83 23.02
CA LEU A 143 8.51 -1.55 22.48
C LEU A 143 9.68 -0.59 22.13
N PRO A 144 10.60 -0.24 23.05
CA PRO A 144 11.76 0.59 22.74
C PRO A 144 12.78 -0.13 21.84
N PHE A 145 13.08 -1.42 22.09
CA PHE A 145 14.02 -2.17 21.24
C PHE A 145 13.49 -2.37 19.83
N GLY A 146 12.19 -2.64 19.71
CA GLY A 146 11.49 -2.69 18.44
C GLY A 146 11.54 -1.37 17.70
N ALA A 147 11.26 -0.24 18.39
CA ALA A 147 11.33 1.09 17.80
C ALA A 147 12.74 1.41 17.28
N ILE A 148 13.79 1.16 18.07
CA ILE A 148 15.18 1.38 17.65
C ILE A 148 15.52 0.50 16.44
N GLY A 149 15.23 -0.80 16.50
CA GLY A 149 15.48 -1.72 15.39
C GLY A 149 14.69 -1.36 14.13
N PHE A 150 13.48 -0.84 14.29
CA PHE A 150 12.62 -0.34 13.22
C PHE A 150 13.20 0.93 12.59
N GLY A 151 13.74 1.87 13.39
CA GLY A 151 14.48 3.03 12.89
C GLY A 151 15.74 2.64 12.09
N LEU A 152 16.43 1.58 12.54
CA LEU A 152 17.59 0.99 11.84
C LEU A 152 17.20 0.12 10.63
N ARG A 153 15.91 0.03 10.31
CA ARG A 153 15.36 -0.72 9.16
C ARG A 153 15.69 -2.21 9.18
N ARG A 154 15.79 -2.79 10.38
CA ARG A 154 16.02 -4.23 10.58
C ARG A 154 14.69 -4.96 10.63
N GLN A 155 14.61 -6.10 9.93
CA GLN A 155 13.43 -6.98 9.95
C GLN A 155 13.05 -7.38 11.38
N LEU A 156 14.04 -7.70 12.21
CA LEU A 156 13.82 -8.11 13.60
C LEU A 156 13.22 -6.98 14.45
N GLY A 157 13.65 -5.74 14.21
CA GLY A 157 13.06 -4.55 14.84
C GLY A 157 11.61 -4.32 14.41
N TRP A 158 11.30 -4.55 13.13
CA TRP A 158 9.92 -4.54 12.65
C TRP A 158 9.06 -5.59 13.36
N ILE A 159 9.56 -6.83 13.50
CA ILE A 159 8.83 -7.91 14.17
C ILE A 159 8.55 -7.54 15.63
N MET A 160 9.56 -7.09 16.37
CA MET A 160 9.41 -6.68 17.77
C MET A 160 8.43 -5.52 17.93
N LEU A 161 8.55 -4.49 17.08
CA LEU A 161 7.66 -3.33 17.14
C LEU A 161 6.22 -3.69 16.79
N ALA A 162 6.01 -4.39 15.67
CA ALA A 162 4.68 -4.80 15.22
C ALA A 162 4.01 -5.71 16.25
N TRP A 163 4.76 -6.64 16.85
CA TRP A 163 4.28 -7.50 17.91
C TRP A 163 3.89 -6.70 19.15
N ALA A 164 4.77 -5.81 19.64
CA ALA A 164 4.54 -5.05 20.86
C ALA A 164 3.37 -4.08 20.74
N VAL A 165 3.25 -3.38 19.61
CA VAL A 165 2.16 -2.43 19.36
C VAL A 165 0.83 -3.17 19.20
N MET A 166 0.80 -4.31 18.50
CA MET A 166 -0.40 -5.14 18.36
C MET A 166 -0.83 -5.72 19.71
N TYR A 167 0.11 -6.27 20.48
CA TYR A 167 -0.15 -6.76 21.82
C TYR A 167 -0.73 -5.66 22.73
N ASN A 168 -0.15 -4.46 22.73
CA ASN A 168 -0.66 -3.36 23.55
C ASN A 168 -2.04 -2.86 23.08
N ALA A 169 -2.31 -2.84 21.78
CA ALA A 169 -3.64 -2.54 21.24
C ALA A 169 -4.69 -3.55 21.74
N LEU A 170 -4.38 -4.85 21.64
CA LEU A 170 -5.28 -5.92 22.06
C LEU A 170 -5.46 -5.95 23.59
N LYS A 171 -4.38 -5.78 24.35
CA LYS A 171 -4.41 -5.68 25.81
C LYS A 171 -5.30 -4.53 26.25
N GLN A 172 -5.10 -3.34 25.69
CA GLN A 172 -5.90 -2.17 26.04
C GLN A 172 -7.37 -2.35 25.66
N ALA A 173 -7.65 -2.94 24.49
CA ALA A 173 -9.02 -3.26 24.09
C ALA A 173 -9.69 -4.28 25.03
N TYR A 174 -8.96 -5.30 25.48
CA TYR A 174 -9.45 -6.30 26.43
C TYR A 174 -9.83 -5.66 27.78
N PHE A 175 -8.92 -4.89 28.38
CA PHE A 175 -9.19 -4.20 29.65
C PHE A 175 -10.31 -3.17 29.51
N PHE A 176 -10.33 -2.41 28.41
CA PHE A 176 -11.41 -1.47 28.14
C PHE A 176 -12.78 -2.15 28.01
N SER A 177 -12.86 -3.31 27.36
CA SER A 177 -14.09 -4.09 27.28
C SER A 177 -14.55 -4.56 28.67
N LYS A 178 -13.62 -4.95 29.53
CA LYS A 178 -13.91 -5.36 30.91
C LYS A 178 -14.37 -4.18 31.77
N ASP A 179 -13.74 -3.03 31.62
CA ASP A 179 -14.13 -1.78 32.28
C ASP A 179 -15.57 -1.38 31.91
N ILE A 180 -15.94 -1.50 30.63
CA ILE A 180 -17.31 -1.24 30.16
C ILE A 180 -18.31 -2.26 30.74
N GLU A 181 -17.95 -3.54 30.75
CA GLU A 181 -18.78 -4.62 31.32
C GLU A 181 -19.07 -4.36 32.82
N VAL A 182 -18.05 -3.94 33.57
CA VAL A 182 -18.20 -3.55 34.98
C VAL A 182 -19.09 -2.32 35.12
N LYS A 183 -18.91 -1.28 34.29
CA LYS A 183 -19.73 -0.05 34.34
C LYS A 183 -21.21 -0.30 34.01
N LEU A 184 -21.50 -1.23 33.11
CA LEU A 184 -22.87 -1.62 32.73
C LEU A 184 -23.54 -2.54 33.77
N SER A 185 -22.76 -3.09 34.71
CA SER A 185 -23.32 -3.96 35.75
C SER A 185 -24.09 -3.12 36.79
N PRO A 186 -25.33 -3.49 37.14
CA PRO A 186 -26.22 -2.67 37.95
C PRO A 186 -25.77 -2.46 39.40
N HIS A 187 -24.69 -3.12 39.84
CA HIS A 187 -24.16 -3.06 41.21
C HIS A 187 -22.90 -2.18 41.36
N SER A 188 -22.35 -1.64 40.27
CA SER A 188 -21.01 -1.02 40.25
C SER A 188 -21.03 0.47 39.86
N GLY A 189 -22.12 1.16 40.21
CA GLY A 189 -22.37 2.55 39.82
C GLY A 189 -21.15 3.47 39.96
N ASP A 190 -20.88 4.23 38.89
CA ASP A 190 -20.00 5.41 38.81
C ASP A 190 -18.51 5.27 39.19
N ILE A 191 -17.94 4.06 39.19
CA ILE A 191 -16.49 3.92 39.49
C ILE A 191 -15.59 4.44 38.34
N ILE A 192 -16.11 4.55 37.11
CA ILE A 192 -15.32 4.91 35.91
C ILE A 192 -15.70 6.29 35.39
N SER A 193 -14.77 7.25 35.54
CA SER A 193 -14.91 8.61 35.02
C SER A 193 -15.00 8.62 33.48
N THR A 194 -15.75 9.55 32.92
CA THR A 194 -15.79 9.82 31.47
C THR A 194 -14.37 10.11 30.93
N ASP A 195 -13.50 10.69 31.76
CA ASP A 195 -12.10 10.97 31.40
C ASP A 195 -11.28 9.69 31.15
N ASP A 196 -11.55 8.62 31.90
CA ASP A 196 -10.85 7.32 31.72
C ASP A 196 -11.25 6.65 30.40
N ILE A 197 -12.52 6.80 29.99
CA ILE A 197 -13.03 6.28 28.71
C ILE A 197 -12.35 7.02 27.54
N ILE A 198 -12.26 8.34 27.64
CA ILE A 198 -11.60 9.17 26.62
C ILE A 198 -10.11 8.81 26.54
N ARG A 199 -9.42 8.72 27.69
CA ARG A 199 -8.01 8.30 27.76
C ARG A 199 -7.80 6.94 27.12
N ASN A 200 -8.58 5.93 27.49
CA ASN A 200 -8.46 4.58 26.96
C ASN A 200 -8.71 4.53 25.45
N THR A 201 -9.69 5.28 24.95
CA THR A 201 -9.97 5.39 23.50
C THR A 201 -8.80 6.00 22.74
N ILE A 202 -8.20 7.08 23.27
CA ILE A 202 -7.00 7.70 22.68
C ILE A 202 -5.85 6.72 22.64
N VAL A 203 -5.57 5.99 23.73
CA VAL A 203 -4.48 5.02 23.80
C VAL A 203 -4.70 3.85 22.81
N ILE A 204 -5.92 3.31 22.72
CA ILE A 204 -6.25 2.26 21.75
C ILE A 204 -6.02 2.77 20.32
N SER A 205 -6.57 3.96 19.99
CA SER A 205 -6.43 4.53 18.65
C SER A 205 -4.96 4.77 18.27
N PHE A 206 -4.13 5.21 19.21
CA PHE A 206 -2.69 5.37 19.01
C PHE A 206 -2.03 4.05 18.62
N PHE A 207 -2.21 2.98 19.40
CA PHE A 207 -1.59 1.68 19.09
C PHE A 207 -2.14 1.06 17.80
N VAL A 208 -3.45 1.17 17.54
CA VAL A 208 -4.05 0.70 16.29
C VAL A 208 -3.45 1.44 15.08
N LEU A 209 -3.32 2.77 15.17
CA LEU A 209 -2.77 3.60 14.10
C LEU A 209 -1.31 3.24 13.82
N ILE A 210 -0.48 3.07 14.86
CA ILE A 210 0.91 2.62 14.68
C ILE A 210 0.96 1.21 14.07
N SER A 211 0.12 0.28 14.51
CA SER A 211 0.02 -1.08 13.95
C SER A 211 -0.27 -1.05 12.45
N VAL A 212 -1.24 -0.23 12.04
CA VAL A 212 -1.60 -0.05 10.62
C VAL A 212 -0.44 0.56 9.85
N MET A 213 0.19 1.63 10.36
CA MET A 213 1.31 2.28 9.69
C MET A 213 2.49 1.34 9.47
N VAL A 214 2.88 0.57 10.48
CA VAL A 214 3.99 -0.39 10.41
C VAL A 214 3.71 -1.52 9.40
N CYS A 215 2.43 -1.85 9.16
CA CYS A 215 2.02 -2.89 8.21
C CYS A 215 1.85 -2.41 6.76
N LEU A 216 2.01 -1.12 6.48
CA LEU A 216 1.88 -0.60 5.12
C LEU A 216 2.84 -1.29 4.14
N PRO A 217 2.41 -1.62 2.90
CA PRO A 217 3.25 -2.32 1.92
C PRO A 217 4.59 -1.62 1.66
N GLY A 218 4.60 -0.29 1.60
CA GLY A 218 5.82 0.51 1.42
C GLY A 218 6.83 0.39 2.56
N ILE A 219 6.37 0.23 3.80
CA ILE A 219 7.24 0.00 4.96
C ILE A 219 7.74 -1.45 4.96
N ARG A 220 6.85 -2.42 4.79
CA ARG A 220 7.22 -3.85 4.75
C ARG A 220 8.28 -4.14 3.69
N ALA A 221 8.17 -3.53 2.50
CA ALA A 221 9.17 -3.64 1.45
C ALA A 221 10.55 -3.11 1.87
N LYS A 222 10.60 -2.02 2.64
CA LYS A 222 11.86 -1.47 3.18
C LYS A 222 12.46 -2.33 4.29
N MET A 223 11.63 -3.07 5.02
CA MET A 223 12.04 -3.97 6.09
C MET A 223 12.37 -5.39 5.62
N LYS A 224 12.17 -5.69 4.33
CA LYS A 224 12.29 -7.03 3.74
C LYS A 224 11.37 -8.06 4.41
N THR A 225 10.19 -7.62 4.84
CA THR A 225 9.23 -8.45 5.54
C THR A 225 8.14 -8.94 4.58
N SER A 226 7.82 -10.24 4.61
CA SER A 226 6.74 -10.83 3.82
C SER A 226 5.38 -10.71 4.51
N VAL A 227 4.29 -10.92 3.74
CA VAL A 227 2.92 -10.98 4.29
C VAL A 227 2.79 -12.12 5.31
N VAL A 228 3.45 -13.25 5.07
CA VAL A 228 3.45 -14.41 5.97
C VAL A 228 4.06 -14.04 7.32
N THR A 229 5.23 -13.39 7.32
CA THR A 229 5.85 -12.91 8.57
C THR A 229 4.94 -11.93 9.31
N MET A 230 4.20 -11.07 8.61
CA MET A 230 3.25 -10.16 9.25
C MET A 230 2.11 -10.90 9.96
N LEU A 231 1.49 -11.86 9.29
CA LEU A 231 0.41 -12.66 9.88
C LEU A 231 0.91 -13.46 11.08
N LEU A 232 2.08 -14.10 10.97
CA LEU A 232 2.69 -14.84 12.07
C LEU A 232 2.96 -13.92 13.27
N THR A 233 3.49 -12.72 13.06
CA THR A 233 3.73 -11.76 14.15
C THR A 233 2.43 -11.34 14.83
N MET A 234 1.35 -11.10 14.07
CA MET A 234 0.05 -10.73 14.63
C MET A 234 -0.59 -11.88 15.42
N ILE A 235 -0.55 -13.11 14.88
CA ILE A 235 -1.05 -14.30 15.55
C ILE A 235 -0.25 -14.56 16.84
N ALA A 236 1.07 -14.39 16.81
CA ALA A 236 1.91 -14.52 17.99
C ALA A 236 1.58 -13.49 19.06
N ALA A 237 1.27 -12.24 18.69
CA ALA A 237 0.85 -11.21 19.64
C ALA A 237 -0.49 -11.54 20.31
N ALA A 238 -1.47 -11.97 19.52
CA ALA A 238 -2.77 -12.40 20.03
C ALA A 238 -2.67 -13.65 20.91
N GLY A 239 -1.88 -14.65 20.49
CA GLY A 239 -1.65 -15.87 21.26
C GLY A 239 -0.95 -15.62 22.59
N PHE A 240 0.00 -14.68 22.62
CA PHE A 240 0.65 -14.28 23.87
C PHE A 240 -0.31 -13.62 24.85
N LEU A 241 -1.20 -12.74 24.36
CA LEU A 241 -2.25 -12.16 25.20
C LEU A 241 -3.20 -13.24 25.74
N ALA A 242 -3.64 -14.18 24.91
CA ALA A 242 -4.50 -15.28 25.36
C ALA A 242 -3.83 -16.14 26.44
N LEU A 243 -2.53 -16.42 26.30
CA LEU A 243 -1.75 -17.11 27.33
C LEU A 243 -1.64 -16.31 28.62
N GLN A 244 -1.48 -14.99 28.54
CA GLN A 244 -1.44 -14.13 29.72
C GLN A 244 -2.79 -14.10 30.44
N VAL A 245 -3.89 -13.93 29.70
CA VAL A 245 -5.24 -13.91 30.27
C VAL A 245 -5.57 -15.24 30.95
N THR A 246 -5.11 -16.37 30.42
CA THR A 246 -5.39 -17.70 31.01
C THR A 246 -4.48 -18.07 32.18
N LYS A 247 -3.30 -17.48 32.31
CA LYS A 247 -2.28 -17.87 33.31
C LYS A 247 -1.97 -16.82 34.38
N VAL A 248 -2.36 -15.55 34.18
CA VAL A 248 -1.89 -14.43 34.99
C VAL A 248 -3.02 -13.55 35.52
N ILE A 249 -4.13 -13.43 34.78
CA ILE A 249 -5.36 -12.72 35.20
C ILE A 249 -6.35 -13.77 35.71
#